data_AF-A0A527GK75-F1
#
_entry.id   AF-A0A527GK75-F1
#
_cell.length_a   1.000
_cell.length_b   1.000
_cell.length_c   1.000
_cell.angle_alpha   90.00
_cell.angle_beta   90.00
_cell.angle_gamma   90.00
#
_symmetry.space_group_name_H-M   'P 1'
#
loop_
_entity.id
_entity.type
_entity.pdbx_description
1 polymer ?
#
loop_
_entity_poly.entity_id
_entity_poly.type
_entity_poly.pdbx_seq_one_letter_code
_entity_poly.pdbx_strand_id
1 'polypeptide(L)'
;MSLSKLRKLTEKGVTFRSHIDGAAYEMSPERSIEIQGLLDSDIQMQLDECTALPAEMKEIERAMEMSLRWAERCKTAFGDQPGKAMFGIVQGGDNAALRERSAQALSAME
;
A
#
# COMPACT_ATOMS: atom_id res chain seq x y z
N MET A 1 -16.48 -8.23 -4.42
CA MET A 1 -16.35 -7.64 -5.78
C MET A 1 -15.18 -6.68 -5.81
N SER A 2 -14.33 -6.71 -6.84
CA SER A 2 -13.16 -5.82 -6.93
C SER A 2 -13.58 -4.38 -7.24
N LEU A 3 -13.07 -3.41 -6.46
CA LEU A 3 -13.28 -1.96 -6.67
C LEU A 3 -12.38 -1.38 -7.80
N SER A 4 -11.68 -2.23 -8.55
CA SER A 4 -10.67 -1.81 -9.54
C SER A 4 -11.20 -0.85 -10.61
N LYS A 5 -12.47 -0.96 -11.02
CA LYS A 5 -13.10 -0.04 -11.98
C LYS A 5 -13.59 1.28 -11.38
N LEU A 6 -13.65 1.36 -10.05
CA LEU A 6 -14.19 2.50 -9.30
C LEU A 6 -13.12 3.28 -8.55
N ARG A 7 -11.84 3.01 -8.83
CA ARG A 7 -10.70 3.64 -8.14
C ARG A 7 -9.83 4.45 -9.10
N LYS A 8 -9.30 5.56 -8.59
CA LYS A 8 -8.25 6.35 -9.22
C LYS A 8 -7.06 6.38 -8.28
N LEU A 9 -5.91 5.89 -8.74
CA LEU A 9 -4.66 5.95 -8.00
C LEU A 9 -3.89 7.20 -8.41
N THR A 10 -3.31 7.85 -7.41
CA THR A 10 -2.38 8.96 -7.55
C THR A 10 -1.28 8.79 -6.51
N GLU A 11 -0.18 9.52 -6.62
CA GLU A 11 0.89 9.48 -5.61
C GLU A 11 0.37 9.75 -4.18
N LYS A 12 -0.69 10.55 -4.03
CA LYS A 12 -1.27 10.89 -2.72
C LYS A 12 -1.99 9.71 -2.05
N GLY A 13 -2.58 8.81 -2.84
CA GLY A 13 -3.42 7.73 -2.37
C GLY A 13 -4.44 7.29 -3.42
N VAL A 14 -5.47 6.58 -2.95
CA VAL A 14 -6.55 6.02 -3.78
C VAL A 14 -7.85 6.74 -3.49
N THR A 15 -8.49 7.29 -4.53
CA THR A 15 -9.89 7.71 -4.45
C THR A 15 -10.77 6.62 -5.01
N PHE A 16 -11.83 6.21 -4.30
CA PHE A 16 -12.77 5.22 -4.78
C PHE A 16 -14.21 5.54 -4.37
N ARG A 17 -15.17 4.91 -5.04
CA ARG A 17 -16.59 4.98 -4.63
C ARG A 17 -16.98 3.72 -3.86
N SER A 18 -17.69 3.92 -2.76
CA SER A 18 -18.30 2.83 -2.00
C SER A 18 -19.30 2.09 -2.87
N HIS A 19 -19.26 0.76 -2.77
CA HIS A 19 -20.18 -0.12 -3.48
C HIS A 19 -21.53 -0.27 -2.76
N ILE A 20 -21.67 0.30 -1.55
CA ILE A 20 -22.88 0.22 -0.73
C ILE A 20 -23.81 1.40 -1.06
N ASP A 21 -23.25 2.61 -1.11
CA ASP A 21 -24.01 3.87 -1.20
C ASP A 21 -23.50 4.84 -2.30
N GLY A 22 -22.42 4.49 -3.01
CA GLY A 22 -21.84 5.32 -4.07
C GLY A 22 -21.05 6.54 -3.59
N ALA A 23 -20.89 6.71 -2.27
CA ALA A 23 -20.13 7.81 -1.68
C ALA A 23 -18.66 7.73 -2.09
N ALA A 24 -18.04 8.88 -2.32
CA ALA A 24 -16.63 8.97 -2.68
C ALA A 24 -15.77 9.04 -1.42
N TYR A 25 -14.74 8.19 -1.37
CA TYR A 25 -13.75 8.14 -0.30
C TYR A 25 -12.35 8.30 -0.85
N GLU A 26 -11.47 8.86 -0.03
CA GLU A 26 -10.03 8.92 -0.29
C GLU A 26 -9.29 8.13 0.80
N MET A 27 -8.32 7.34 0.38
CA MET A 27 -7.49 6.52 1.24
C MET A 27 -6.02 6.75 0.87
N SER A 28 -5.35 7.55 1.70
CA SER A 28 -3.91 7.73 1.66
C SER A 28 -3.19 6.72 2.56
N PRO A 29 -1.87 6.53 2.41
CA PRO A 29 -1.03 5.81 3.37
C PRO A 29 -1.29 6.20 4.83
N GLU A 30 -1.34 7.51 5.12
CA GLU A 30 -1.54 8.03 6.48
C GLU A 30 -2.94 7.68 7.00
N ARG A 31 -3.98 7.87 6.16
CA ARG A 31 -5.36 7.54 6.53
C ARG A 31 -5.54 6.04 6.73
N SER A 32 -4.84 5.21 5.96
CA SER A 32 -4.86 3.75 6.12
C SER A 32 -4.31 3.32 7.47
N ILE A 33 -3.19 3.90 7.90
CA ILE A 33 -2.60 3.64 9.21
C ILE A 33 -3.48 4.18 10.34
N GLU A 34 -4.01 5.39 10.20
CA GLU A 34 -4.94 5.97 11.18
C GLU A 34 -6.17 5.07 11.39
N ILE A 35 -6.79 4.58 10.31
CA ILE A 35 -7.94 3.68 10.38
C ILE A 35 -7.58 2.37 11.11
N GLN A 36 -6.43 1.77 10.79
CA GLN A 36 -5.99 0.53 11.44
C GLN A 36 -5.69 0.74 12.94
N GLY A 37 -5.15 1.91 13.30
CA GLY A 37 -5.00 2.33 14.69
C GLY A 37 -6.34 2.50 15.42
N LEU A 38 -7.35 3.10 14.77
CA LEU A 38 -8.71 3.24 15.31
C LEU A 38 -9.43 1.90 15.46
N LEU A 39 -9.11 0.94 14.61
CA LEU A 39 -9.58 -0.45 14.73
C LEU A 39 -8.81 -1.24 15.80
N ASP A 40 -7.83 -0.62 16.45
CA ASP A 40 -6.98 -1.21 17.48
C ASP A 40 -6.26 -2.49 17.03
N SER A 41 -5.84 -2.55 15.77
CA SER A 41 -5.13 -3.73 15.25
C SER A 41 -3.75 -3.88 15.90
N ASP A 42 -3.39 -5.11 16.29
CA ASP A 42 -2.07 -5.45 16.82
C ASP A 42 -0.98 -5.37 15.73
N ILE A 43 -1.33 -5.77 14.51
CA ILE A 43 -0.46 -5.73 13.33
C ILE A 43 -1.15 -4.91 12.24
N GLN A 44 -0.48 -3.85 11.79
CA GLN A 44 -0.94 -2.96 10.74
C GLN A 44 -0.16 -3.25 9.45
N MET A 45 -0.84 -3.15 8.32
CA MET A 45 -0.23 -3.36 7.00
C MET A 45 -0.05 -2.01 6.31
N GLN A 46 1.06 -1.83 5.60
CA GLN A 46 1.20 -0.68 4.71
C GLN A 46 0.11 -0.69 3.63
N LEU A 47 -0.27 0.50 3.16
CA LEU A 47 -1.02 0.62 1.91
C LEU A 47 -0.08 0.33 0.72
N ASP A 48 -0.53 -0.47 -0.23
CA ASP A 48 0.24 -0.86 -1.41
C ASP A 48 -0.60 -0.83 -2.70
N GLU A 49 0.09 -0.82 -3.84
CA GLU A 49 -0.54 -1.03 -5.14
C GLU A 49 -0.26 -2.44 -5.64
N CYS A 50 -1.27 -3.30 -5.55
CA CYS A 50 -1.24 -4.63 -6.16
C CYS A 50 -1.66 -4.56 -7.64
N THR A 51 -0.71 -4.85 -8.53
CA THR A 51 -0.91 -4.97 -9.97
C THR A 51 -1.50 -6.34 -10.31
N ALA A 52 -2.61 -6.35 -11.06
CA ALA A 52 -3.20 -7.59 -11.55
C ALA A 52 -2.32 -8.19 -12.65
N LEU A 53 -2.07 -9.50 -12.58
CA LEU A 53 -1.29 -10.23 -13.59
C LEU A 53 -2.22 -10.89 -14.64
N PRO A 54 -1.76 -11.01 -15.89
CA PRO A 54 -0.47 -10.56 -16.42
C PRO A 54 -0.42 -9.03 -16.62
N ALA A 55 0.76 -8.44 -16.42
CA ALA A 55 1.00 -7.01 -16.65
C ALA A 55 2.38 -6.78 -17.26
N GLU A 56 2.52 -5.66 -17.99
CA GLU A 56 3.80 -5.22 -18.52
C GLU A 56 4.80 -5.00 -17.39
N MET A 57 6.06 -5.40 -17.60
CA MET A 57 7.12 -5.26 -16.58
C MET A 57 7.23 -3.82 -16.06
N LYS A 58 7.05 -2.82 -16.93
CA LYS A 58 7.06 -1.41 -16.58
C LYS A 58 5.93 -1.01 -15.62
N GLU A 59 4.74 -1.59 -15.77
CA GLU A 59 3.62 -1.34 -14.84
C GLU A 59 3.85 -2.01 -13.49
N ILE A 60 4.43 -3.20 -13.47
CA ILE A 60 4.82 -3.90 -12.25
C ILE A 60 5.88 -3.09 -11.50
N GLU A 61 6.90 -2.60 -12.20
CA GLU A 61 7.95 -1.76 -11.63
C GLU A 61 7.39 -0.45 -11.08
N ARG A 62 6.55 0.26 -11.84
CA ARG A 62 5.88 1.50 -11.40
C ARG A 62 5.09 1.29 -10.10
N ALA A 63 4.29 0.23 -10.03
CA ALA A 63 3.46 -0.07 -8.86
C ALA A 63 4.31 -0.47 -7.64
N MET A 64 5.39 -1.23 -7.86
CA MET A 64 6.34 -1.58 -6.82
C MET A 64 7.04 -0.33 -6.25
N GLU A 65 7.52 0.57 -7.10
CA GLU A 65 8.15 1.82 -6.65
C GLU A 65 7.18 2.74 -5.90
N MET A 66 5.92 2.83 -6.36
CA MET A 66 4.89 3.59 -5.64
C MET A 66 4.57 2.96 -4.27
N SER A 67 4.51 1.63 -4.20
CA SER A 67 4.30 0.90 -2.95
C SER A 67 5.44 1.12 -1.96
N LEU A 68 6.69 1.25 -2.42
CA LEU A 68 7.82 1.61 -1.56
C LEU A 68 7.72 3.04 -1.01
N ARG A 69 7.33 4.01 -1.84
CA ARG A 69 7.10 5.40 -1.38
C ARG A 69 5.94 5.48 -0.38
N TRP A 70 4.90 4.66 -0.59
CA TRP A 70 3.80 4.55 0.36
C TRP A 70 4.18 3.82 1.64
N ALA A 71 5.07 2.83 1.59
CA ALA A 71 5.60 2.15 2.77
C ALA A 71 6.28 3.13 3.72
N GLU A 72 7.14 4.01 3.18
CA GLU A 72 7.84 5.05 3.95
C GLU A 72 6.85 6.00 4.67
N ARG A 73 5.80 6.41 3.95
CA ARG A 73 4.72 7.25 4.50
C ARG A 73 3.90 6.53 5.57
N CYS A 74 3.59 5.25 5.34
CA CYS A 74 2.91 4.41 6.34
C CYS A 74 3.76 4.30 7.61
N LYS A 75 5.07 4.06 7.46
CA LYS A 75 6.01 3.96 8.58
C LYS A 75 6.05 5.24 9.40
N THR A 76 6.18 6.37 8.72
CA THR A 76 6.17 7.70 9.35
C THR A 76 4.85 7.94 10.11
N ALA A 77 3.72 7.57 9.50
CA ALA A 77 2.40 7.71 10.13
C ALA A 77 2.17 6.73 11.29
N PHE A 78 2.75 5.54 11.23
CA PHE A 78 2.66 4.53 12.29
C PHE A 78 3.39 5.01 13.53
N GLY A 79 4.60 5.59 13.36
CA GLY A 79 5.38 6.13 14.47
C GLY A 79 5.74 5.07 15.51
N ASP A 80 5.83 5.49 16.77
CA ASP A 80 6.08 4.58 17.89
C ASP A 80 4.77 4.13 18.54
N GLN A 81 4.45 2.85 18.40
CA GLN A 81 3.27 2.21 19.01
C GLN A 81 3.72 0.97 19.79
N PRO A 82 4.06 1.10 21.08
CA PRO A 82 4.55 -0.01 21.89
C PRO A 82 3.57 -1.19 21.90
N GLY A 83 4.10 -2.39 21.65
CA GLY A 83 3.31 -3.63 21.61
C GLY A 83 2.58 -3.89 20.29
N LYS A 84 2.68 -2.98 19.31
CA LYS A 84 2.12 -3.15 17.97
C LYS A 84 3.23 -3.28 16.92
N ALA A 85 2.88 -3.82 15.77
CA ALA A 85 3.79 -3.96 14.64
C ALA A 85 3.18 -3.38 13.35
N MET A 86 4.05 -2.95 12.44
CA MET A 86 3.67 -2.59 11.07
C MET A 86 4.49 -3.42 10.08
N PHE A 87 3.82 -4.08 9.13
CA PHE A 87 4.46 -4.92 8.12
C PHE A 87 4.50 -4.23 6.76
N GLY A 88 5.66 -4.31 6.11
CA GLY A 88 5.83 -3.96 4.70
C GLY A 88 5.31 -5.05 3.78
N ILE A 89 4.93 -4.69 2.55
CA ILE A 89 4.42 -5.62 1.54
C ILE A 89 5.36 -5.63 0.35
N VAL A 90 6.06 -6.75 0.16
CA VAL A 90 6.97 -6.96 -0.97
C VAL A 90 6.17 -7.06 -2.27
N GLN A 91 6.39 -6.10 -3.17
CA GLN A 91 5.81 -6.06 -4.52
C GLN A 91 6.82 -6.54 -5.57
N GLY A 92 6.43 -6.51 -6.85
CA GLY A 92 7.28 -6.99 -7.96
C GLY A 92 6.63 -8.06 -8.83
N GLY A 93 5.35 -8.37 -8.62
CA GLY A 93 4.58 -9.27 -9.47
C GLY A 93 5.19 -10.67 -9.55
N ASP A 94 5.31 -11.18 -10.77
CA ASP A 94 5.96 -12.44 -11.15
C ASP A 94 7.44 -12.26 -11.57
N ASN A 95 8.01 -11.07 -11.38
CA ASN A 95 9.42 -10.78 -11.71
C ASN A 95 10.32 -10.90 -10.47
N ALA A 96 11.24 -11.87 -10.50
CA ALA A 96 12.15 -12.14 -9.38
C ALA A 96 13.07 -10.97 -9.02
N ALA A 97 13.60 -10.24 -10.01
CA ALA A 97 14.50 -9.11 -9.77
C ALA A 97 13.76 -7.92 -9.12
N LEU A 98 12.52 -7.66 -9.53
CA LEU A 98 11.69 -6.63 -8.89
C LEU A 98 11.29 -7.02 -7.46
N ARG A 99 11.01 -8.30 -7.22
CA ARG A 99 10.75 -8.83 -5.86
C ARG A 99 11.95 -8.64 -4.94
N GLU A 100 13.15 -8.97 -5.41
CA GLU A 100 14.39 -8.79 -4.65
C GLU A 100 14.63 -7.32 -4.33
N ARG A 101 14.52 -6.42 -5.32
CA ARG A 101 14.62 -4.96 -5.11
C ARG A 101 13.61 -4.46 -4.08
N SER A 102 12.36 -4.90 -4.16
CA SER A 102 11.31 -4.49 -3.22
C SER A 102 11.63 -4.95 -1.79
N ALA A 103 12.07 -6.20 -1.61
CA ALA A 103 12.43 -6.74 -0.31
C ALA A 103 13.63 -6.02 0.30
N GLN A 104 14.68 -5.79 -0.49
CA GLN A 104 15.87 -5.05 -0.05
C GLN A 104 15.50 -3.63 0.39
N ALA A 105 14.72 -2.91 -0.42
CA ALA A 105 14.29 -1.56 -0.10
C ALA A 105 13.47 -1.50 1.20
N LEU A 106 12.49 -2.40 1.39
CA LEU A 106 11.69 -2.45 2.62
C LEU A 106 12.55 -2.78 3.85
N SER A 107 13.52 -3.70 3.71
CA SER A 107 14.41 -4.08 4.81
C SER A 107 15.38 -2.98 5.23
N ALA A 108 15.69 -2.05 4.32
CA ALA A 108 16.63 -0.95 4.53
C ALA A 108 15.95 0.33 5.04
N MET A 109 14.61 0.35 5.20
CA MET A 109 13.89 1.50 5.76
C MET A 109 14.19 1.62 7.26
N GLU A 110 14.76 2.76 7.68
CA GLU A 110 15.15 3.07 9.08
C GLU A 110 14.03 3.59 9.95
#